data_AF-A0A3M6RSM9-F1
#
_entry.id   AF-A0A3M6RSM9-F1
#
_cell.length_a   1.000
_cell.length_b   1.000
_cell.length_c   1.000
_cell.angle_alpha   90.00
_cell.angle_beta   90.00
_cell.angle_gamma   90.00
#
_symmetry.space_group_name_H-M   'P 1'
#
loop_
_entity.id
_entity.type
_entity.pdbx_description
1 polymer ?
#
loop_
_entity_poly.entity_id
_entity_poly.type
_entity_poly.pdbx_seq_one_letter_code
_entity_poly.pdbx_strand_id
1 'polypeptide(L)'
;MPSEPTRRHTPPGEADQRPGRAQSSRPEARMARPRPAQRPAPARSLPIWAVVLIAVAAAALAVAVYDFTIGRPQRDIARSVAHETAEHMKQEHQQRLEQAVAQTRRMERLRQVVSSAAGVRVAIAEYLAEHSELPTELRQLSIDTDYTPSNLLASVQLRPGGVIVLQPIAGIDLDGQVLLIPDAVPEQGMIRGWDCTSADFDFIATAVPNCRYVKAR
;
A
#
# COMPACT_ATOMS: atom_id res chain seq x y z
N MET A 1 -24.74 7.76 21.61
CA MET A 1 -26.04 7.12 21.87
C MET A 1 -26.20 5.94 20.91
N PRO A 2 -26.56 4.75 21.43
CA PRO A 2 -26.65 3.50 20.70
C PRO A 2 -28.06 3.26 20.17
N SER A 3 -28.21 2.49 19.09
CA SER A 3 -29.40 1.67 18.85
C SER A 3 -29.27 0.85 17.55
N GLU A 4 -28.87 -0.40 17.69
CA GLU A 4 -29.47 -1.52 16.94
C GLU A 4 -30.83 -1.83 17.59
N PRO A 5 -31.84 -2.34 16.85
CA PRO A 5 -32.12 -3.78 17.01
C PRO A 5 -32.77 -4.49 15.79
N THR A 6 -32.28 -5.70 15.54
CA THR A 6 -33.02 -6.99 15.49
C THR A 6 -34.42 -7.05 14.84
N ARG A 7 -34.60 -7.90 13.82
CA ARG A 7 -35.79 -8.78 13.71
C ARG A 7 -35.47 -10.14 13.07
N ARG A 8 -35.78 -11.17 13.85
CA ARG A 8 -35.82 -12.60 13.50
C ARG A 8 -37.09 -12.89 12.69
N HIS A 9 -37.02 -13.87 11.79
CA HIS A 9 -38.16 -14.73 11.50
C HIS A 9 -37.70 -16.19 11.45
N THR A 10 -38.40 -17.03 12.20
CA THR A 10 -38.39 -18.50 12.22
C THR A 10 -39.87 -18.92 12.34
N PRO A 11 -40.23 -20.21 12.24
CA PRO A 11 -40.78 -20.92 11.09
C PRO A 11 -42.28 -21.30 11.32
N PRO A 12 -42.84 -22.21 10.50
CA PRO A 12 -43.78 -23.23 10.99
C PRO A 12 -43.13 -24.62 10.85
N GLY A 13 -43.20 -25.57 11.80
CA GLY A 13 -44.34 -25.96 12.64
C GLY A 13 -45.23 -26.90 11.80
N GLU A 14 -45.14 -28.23 11.95
CA GLU A 14 -46.13 -29.07 12.68
C GLU A 14 -46.40 -30.31 11.77
N ALA A 15 -46.60 -31.56 12.17
CA ALA A 15 -46.87 -32.20 13.45
C ALA A 15 -46.35 -33.65 13.46
N ASP A 16 -46.07 -34.09 14.68
CA ASP A 16 -45.87 -35.45 15.16
C ASP A 16 -47.23 -36.01 15.64
N GLN A 17 -47.57 -37.28 15.33
CA GLN A 17 -48.36 -38.15 16.25
C GLN A 17 -48.58 -39.60 15.75
N ARG A 18 -47.96 -40.52 16.50
CA ARG A 18 -48.31 -41.93 16.83
C ARG A 18 -49.69 -42.06 17.55
N PRO A 19 -50.12 -43.22 18.10
CA PRO A 19 -50.12 -44.64 17.69
C PRO A 19 -51.52 -45.31 17.96
N GLY A 20 -51.72 -46.63 17.74
CA GLY A 20 -52.74 -47.38 18.52
C GLY A 20 -53.43 -48.59 17.88
N ARG A 21 -52.99 -49.77 18.35
CA ARG A 21 -53.62 -51.10 18.49
C ARG A 21 -55.18 -51.27 18.45
N ALA A 22 -55.56 -52.38 17.80
CA ALA A 22 -56.29 -53.57 18.32
C ALA A 22 -57.79 -53.81 18.00
N GLN A 23 -58.03 -55.05 17.48
CA GLN A 23 -59.19 -55.97 17.64
C GLN A 23 -60.55 -55.56 17.03
N SER A 24 -61.49 -56.44 16.64
CA SER A 24 -61.59 -57.88 16.33
C SER A 24 -63.09 -58.12 16.03
N SER A 25 -63.46 -58.71 14.88
CA SER A 25 -64.74 -59.48 14.77
C SER A 25 -64.84 -60.24 13.44
N ARG A 26 -64.84 -61.57 13.55
CA ARG A 26 -65.35 -62.62 12.62
C ARG A 26 -66.89 -62.75 12.78
N PRO A 27 -67.63 -63.66 12.11
CA PRO A 27 -67.33 -64.67 11.06
C PRO A 27 -68.27 -64.54 9.83
N GLU A 28 -68.15 -65.26 8.70
CA GLU A 28 -68.56 -66.66 8.39
C GLU A 28 -67.98 -67.02 7.00
N ALA A 29 -67.17 -68.07 6.86
CA ALA A 29 -67.56 -69.43 6.46
C ALA A 29 -68.06 -69.59 5.01
N ARG A 30 -67.15 -69.96 4.09
CA ARG A 30 -67.45 -70.88 2.98
C ARG A 30 -66.21 -71.66 2.54
N MET A 31 -66.37 -72.98 2.50
CA MET A 31 -65.37 -73.98 2.17
C MET A 31 -64.96 -73.93 0.68
N ALA A 32 -63.67 -74.05 0.37
CA ALA A 32 -63.19 -74.66 -0.88
C ALA A 32 -61.67 -74.95 -0.86
N ARG A 33 -61.32 -76.25 -0.92
CA ARG A 33 -60.10 -76.94 -1.44
C ARG A 33 -58.69 -76.42 -1.08
N PRO A 34 -57.79 -77.29 -0.58
CA PRO A 34 -56.37 -76.96 -0.43
C PRO A 34 -55.65 -76.98 -1.80
N ARG A 35 -55.02 -75.87 -2.16
CA ARG A 35 -53.98 -75.79 -3.21
C ARG A 35 -52.60 -75.89 -2.54
N PRO A 36 -51.63 -76.58 -3.15
CA PRO A 36 -50.32 -76.86 -2.54
C PRO A 36 -49.50 -75.58 -2.33
N ALA A 37 -48.80 -75.54 -1.20
CA ALA A 37 -47.94 -74.46 -0.74
C ALA A 37 -46.82 -74.14 -1.74
N GLN A 38 -46.78 -72.90 -2.24
CA GLN A 38 -45.59 -72.33 -2.88
C GLN A 38 -44.63 -71.85 -1.80
N ARG A 39 -43.43 -72.45 -1.76
CA ARG A 39 -42.31 -72.02 -0.92
C ARG A 39 -41.93 -70.57 -1.25
N PRO A 40 -41.65 -69.71 -0.25
CA PRO A 40 -40.98 -68.45 -0.52
C PRO A 40 -39.56 -68.72 -1.03
N ALA A 41 -39.16 -68.03 -2.09
CA ALA A 41 -37.81 -68.09 -2.62
C ALA A 41 -36.79 -67.63 -1.55
N PRO A 42 -35.61 -68.26 -1.45
CA PRO A 42 -34.59 -67.86 -0.50
C PRO A 42 -34.03 -66.47 -0.88
N ALA A 43 -34.16 -65.50 0.02
CA ALA A 43 -33.38 -64.28 -0.05
C ALA A 43 -31.90 -64.65 0.08
N ARG A 44 -31.12 -64.46 -0.99
CA ARG A 44 -29.67 -64.65 -0.97
C ARG A 44 -29.05 -63.65 0.01
N SER A 45 -28.75 -64.09 1.23
CA SER A 45 -27.99 -63.33 2.21
C SER A 45 -26.55 -63.21 1.72
N LEU A 46 -26.07 -61.99 1.51
CA LEU A 46 -24.67 -61.72 1.17
C LEU A 46 -23.76 -62.24 2.30
N PRO A 47 -22.61 -62.85 1.98
CA PRO A 47 -21.68 -63.29 3.00
C PRO A 47 -21.06 -62.08 3.71
N ILE A 48 -20.77 -62.21 5.01
CA ILE A 48 -20.36 -61.10 5.91
C ILE A 48 -19.17 -60.31 5.36
N TRP A 49 -18.19 -61.00 4.73
CA TRP A 49 -17.02 -60.35 4.13
C TRP A 49 -17.37 -59.41 2.97
N ALA A 50 -18.41 -59.72 2.19
CA ALA A 50 -18.90 -58.85 1.12
C ALA A 50 -19.53 -57.57 1.69
N VAL A 51 -20.23 -57.66 2.83
CA VAL A 51 -20.80 -56.49 3.51
C VAL A 51 -19.70 -55.57 4.04
N VAL A 52 -18.62 -56.11 4.60
CA VAL A 52 -17.47 -55.33 5.08
C VAL A 52 -16.77 -54.61 3.93
N LEU A 53 -16.51 -55.29 2.81
CA LEU A 53 -15.89 -54.66 1.64
C LEU A 53 -16.77 -53.55 1.06
N ILE A 54 -18.09 -53.75 1.00
CA ILE A 54 -19.03 -52.72 0.55
C ILE A 54 -19.03 -51.52 1.50
N ALA A 55 -19.01 -51.74 2.82
CA ALA A 55 -18.96 -50.66 3.80
C ALA A 55 -17.67 -49.83 3.71
N VAL A 56 -16.51 -50.49 3.53
CA VAL A 56 -15.23 -49.81 3.34
C VAL A 56 -15.19 -49.04 2.03
N ALA A 57 -15.67 -49.64 0.93
CA ALA A 57 -15.77 -48.97 -0.36
C ALA A 57 -16.70 -47.75 -0.30
N ALA A 58 -17.84 -47.87 0.41
CA ALA A 58 -18.78 -46.77 0.61
C ALA A 58 -18.17 -45.64 1.45
N ALA A 59 -17.42 -45.95 2.51
CA ALA A 59 -16.73 -44.95 3.31
C ALA A 59 -15.62 -44.24 2.52
N ALA A 60 -14.82 -44.97 1.74
CA ALA A 60 -13.80 -44.40 0.88
C ALA A 60 -14.40 -43.50 -0.21
N LEU A 61 -15.51 -43.93 -0.83
CA LEU A 61 -16.28 -43.11 -1.78
C LEU A 61 -16.82 -41.83 -1.12
N ALA A 62 -17.37 -41.93 0.09
CA ALA A 62 -17.89 -40.76 0.81
C ALA A 62 -16.78 -39.73 1.10
N VAL A 63 -15.58 -40.17 1.50
CA VAL A 63 -14.43 -39.29 1.72
C VAL A 63 -13.93 -38.67 0.41
N ALA A 64 -13.82 -39.46 -0.65
CA ALA A 64 -13.40 -38.97 -1.96
C ALA A 64 -14.39 -37.95 -2.54
N VAL A 65 -15.70 -38.22 -2.42
CA VAL A 65 -16.76 -37.28 -2.82
C VAL A 65 -16.70 -36.02 -1.96
N TYR A 66 -16.46 -36.13 -0.66
CA TYR A 66 -16.34 -34.97 0.22
C TYR A 66 -15.13 -34.09 -0.13
N ASP A 67 -13.94 -34.65 -0.31
CA ASP A 67 -12.76 -33.86 -0.71
C ASP A 67 -12.93 -33.26 -2.11
N PHE A 68 -13.57 -33.99 -3.04
CA PHE A 68 -13.83 -33.50 -4.38
C PHE A 68 -14.88 -32.37 -4.44
N THR A 69 -15.99 -32.51 -3.69
CA THR A 69 -17.12 -31.56 -3.74
C THR A 69 -16.95 -30.37 -2.79
N ILE A 70 -16.29 -30.55 -1.64
CA ILE A 70 -16.20 -29.53 -0.58
C ILE A 70 -14.76 -29.06 -0.38
N GLY A 71 -13.78 -29.96 -0.39
CA GLY A 71 -12.38 -29.64 -0.07
C GLY A 71 -11.61 -28.91 -1.19
N ARG A 72 -11.76 -29.34 -2.44
CA ARG A 72 -11.10 -28.72 -3.61
C ARG A 72 -11.54 -27.29 -3.92
N PRO A 73 -12.85 -26.96 -4.03
CA PRO A 73 -13.26 -25.61 -4.42
C PRO A 73 -12.80 -24.55 -3.42
N GLN A 74 -12.76 -24.85 -2.11
CA GLN A 74 -12.25 -23.88 -1.13
C GLN A 74 -10.75 -23.61 -1.26
N ARG A 75 -9.94 -24.61 -1.61
CA ARG A 75 -8.50 -24.42 -1.82
C ARG A 75 -8.23 -23.56 -3.05
N ASP A 76 -9.01 -23.72 -4.10
CA ASP A 76 -8.84 -22.95 -5.33
C ASP A 76 -9.32 -21.50 -5.16
N ILE A 77 -10.41 -21.28 -4.42
CA ILE A 77 -10.86 -19.93 -4.01
C ILE A 77 -9.82 -19.27 -3.10
N ALA A 78 -9.28 -20.01 -2.12
CA ALA A 78 -8.24 -19.48 -1.23
C ALA A 78 -6.96 -19.11 -2.00
N ARG A 79 -6.56 -19.91 -3.00
CA ARG A 79 -5.43 -19.60 -3.87
C ARG A 79 -5.69 -18.39 -4.76
N SER A 80 -6.86 -18.29 -5.40
CA SER A 80 -7.16 -17.16 -6.27
C SER A 80 -7.19 -15.84 -5.50
N VAL A 81 -7.80 -15.84 -4.30
CA VAL A 81 -7.78 -14.68 -3.40
C VAL A 81 -6.36 -14.36 -2.91
N ALA A 82 -5.56 -15.37 -2.56
CA ALA A 82 -4.16 -15.15 -2.18
C ALA A 82 -3.33 -14.58 -3.33
N HIS A 83 -3.56 -15.02 -4.57
CA HIS A 83 -2.89 -14.46 -5.75
C HIS A 83 -3.31 -13.02 -6.02
N GLU A 84 -4.61 -12.73 -6.02
CA GLU A 84 -5.12 -11.38 -6.25
C GLU A 84 -4.61 -10.40 -5.17
N THR A 85 -4.70 -10.78 -3.89
CA THR A 85 -4.16 -9.96 -2.79
C THR A 85 -2.65 -9.80 -2.85
N ALA A 86 -1.90 -10.84 -3.25
CA ALA A 86 -0.45 -10.73 -3.43
C ALA A 86 -0.07 -9.76 -4.56
N GLU A 87 -0.80 -9.77 -5.68
CA GLU A 87 -0.56 -8.83 -6.78
C GLU A 87 -0.92 -7.39 -6.39
N HIS A 88 -2.03 -7.18 -5.70
CA HIS A 88 -2.38 -5.86 -5.16
C HIS A 88 -1.32 -5.35 -4.18
N MET A 89 -0.87 -6.19 -3.24
CA MET A 89 0.19 -5.81 -2.29
C MET A 89 1.51 -5.49 -2.98
N LYS A 90 1.89 -6.23 -4.03
CA LYS A 90 3.10 -5.93 -4.83
C LYS A 90 2.98 -4.57 -5.51
N GLN A 91 1.84 -4.29 -6.14
CA GLN A 91 1.62 -3.01 -6.83
C GLN A 91 1.65 -1.84 -5.84
N GLU A 92 0.96 -1.95 -4.70
CA GLU A 92 1.00 -0.93 -3.66
C GLU A 92 2.42 -0.72 -3.12
N HIS A 93 3.15 -1.82 -2.86
CA HIS A 93 4.52 -1.73 -2.39
C HIS A 93 5.42 -1.05 -3.41
N GLN A 94 5.28 -1.41 -4.69
CA GLN A 94 6.07 -0.82 -5.76
C GLN A 94 5.77 0.68 -5.93
N GLN A 95 4.50 1.09 -5.85
CA GLN A 95 4.12 2.50 -5.86
C GLN A 95 4.73 3.26 -4.67
N ARG A 96 4.71 2.67 -3.47
CA ARG A 96 5.34 3.30 -2.28
C ARG A 96 6.85 3.44 -2.44
N LEU A 97 7.51 2.43 -3.00
CA LEU A 97 8.94 2.50 -3.30
C LEU A 97 9.25 3.59 -4.34
N GLU A 98 8.46 3.66 -5.41
CA GLU A 98 8.61 4.69 -6.45
C GLU A 98 8.44 6.10 -5.87
N GLN A 99 7.45 6.31 -5.00
CA GLN A 99 7.25 7.58 -4.30
C GLN A 99 8.43 7.92 -3.38
N ALA A 100 8.93 6.96 -2.61
CA ALA A 100 10.07 7.16 -1.72
C ALA A 100 11.36 7.49 -2.50
N VAL A 101 11.57 6.82 -3.65
CA VAL A 101 12.71 7.10 -4.54
C VAL A 101 12.56 8.49 -5.17
N ALA A 102 11.37 8.86 -5.64
CA ALA A 102 11.11 10.19 -6.19
C ALA A 102 11.38 11.29 -5.17
N GLN A 103 10.92 11.11 -3.92
CA GLN A 103 11.18 12.04 -2.81
C GLN A 103 12.68 12.14 -2.52
N THR A 104 13.40 11.01 -2.44
CA THR A 104 14.85 10.99 -2.21
C THR A 104 15.60 11.71 -3.32
N ARG A 105 15.25 11.46 -4.58
CA ARG A 105 15.83 12.17 -5.74
C ARG A 105 15.55 13.67 -5.71
N ARG A 106 14.36 14.08 -5.26
CA ARG A 106 14.00 15.50 -5.11
C ARG A 106 14.86 16.18 -4.05
N MET A 107 15.04 15.53 -2.90
CA MET A 107 15.91 16.04 -1.81
C MET A 107 17.37 16.14 -2.24
N GLU A 108 17.87 15.15 -2.98
CA GLU A 108 19.24 15.14 -3.48
C GLU A 108 19.46 16.25 -4.52
N ARG A 109 18.53 16.45 -5.45
CA ARG A 109 18.59 17.59 -6.39
C ARG A 109 18.64 18.92 -5.65
N LEU A 110 17.85 19.09 -4.58
CA LEU A 110 17.87 20.32 -3.78
C LEU A 110 19.19 20.52 -3.04
N ARG A 111 19.81 19.43 -2.52
CA ARG A 111 21.18 19.49 -1.98
C ARG A 111 22.17 19.99 -3.02
N GLN A 112 22.11 19.44 -4.23
CA GLN A 112 23.01 19.79 -5.33
C GLN A 112 22.84 21.25 -5.77
N VAL A 113 21.60 21.73 -5.84
CA VAL A 113 21.29 23.15 -6.07
C VAL A 113 22.00 24.02 -5.04
N VAL A 114 21.84 23.75 -3.74
CA VAL A 114 22.47 24.56 -2.68
C VAL A 114 24.00 24.45 -2.70
N SER A 115 24.54 23.25 -2.91
CA SER A 115 26.00 23.06 -2.92
C SER A 115 26.67 23.73 -4.12
N SER A 116 25.97 23.85 -5.25
CA SER A 116 26.52 24.47 -6.47
C SER A 116 26.92 25.94 -6.28
N ALA A 117 26.33 26.64 -5.31
CA ALA A 117 26.67 28.02 -4.98
C ALA A 117 28.00 28.19 -4.23
N ALA A 118 28.77 27.12 -4.00
CA ALA A 118 30.05 27.19 -3.29
C ALA A 118 31.03 28.21 -3.91
N GLY A 119 31.19 28.19 -5.24
CA GLY A 119 32.08 29.13 -5.93
C GLY A 119 31.66 30.59 -5.74
N VAL A 120 30.37 30.89 -5.87
CA VAL A 120 29.83 32.24 -5.67
C VAL A 120 30.03 32.70 -4.22
N ARG A 121 29.84 31.84 -3.23
CA ARG A 121 30.08 32.17 -1.82
C ARG A 121 31.54 32.53 -1.55
N VAL A 122 32.48 31.83 -2.18
CA VAL A 122 33.92 32.14 -2.09
C VAL A 122 34.21 33.49 -2.73
N ALA A 123 33.73 33.72 -3.96
CA ALA A 123 33.93 35.00 -4.65
C ALA A 123 33.38 36.20 -3.87
N ILE A 124 32.22 36.04 -3.21
CA ILE A 124 31.67 37.09 -2.33
C ILE A 124 32.56 37.34 -1.11
N ALA A 125 33.10 36.29 -0.50
CA ALA A 125 34.00 36.42 0.65
C ALA A 125 35.31 37.13 0.26
N GLU A 126 35.87 36.80 -0.91
CA GLU A 126 37.06 37.47 -1.46
C GLU A 126 36.78 38.94 -1.77
N TYR A 127 35.66 39.22 -2.45
CA TYR A 127 35.24 40.59 -2.74
C TYR A 127 35.07 41.42 -1.47
N LEU A 128 34.43 40.85 -0.44
CA LEU A 128 34.27 41.50 0.86
C LEU A 128 35.61 41.79 1.54
N ALA A 129 36.56 40.86 1.47
CA ALA A 129 37.88 41.04 2.05
C ALA A 129 38.70 42.15 1.36
N GLU A 130 38.51 42.31 0.05
CA GLU A 130 39.21 43.33 -0.74
C GLU A 130 38.54 44.71 -0.67
N HIS A 131 37.21 44.76 -0.72
CA HIS A 131 36.45 46.02 -0.88
C HIS A 131 35.78 46.48 0.42
N SER A 132 35.74 45.65 1.46
CA SER A 132 35.00 45.92 2.71
C SER A 132 33.49 46.21 2.50
N GLU A 133 32.93 45.80 1.36
CA GLU A 133 31.52 45.90 1.03
C GLU A 133 31.03 44.60 0.37
N LEU A 134 29.71 44.36 0.42
CA LEU A 134 29.13 43.20 -0.24
C LEU A 134 28.79 43.53 -1.71
N PRO A 135 29.03 42.61 -2.63
CA PRO A 135 28.63 42.78 -4.01
C PRO A 135 27.11 42.81 -4.13
N THR A 136 26.63 43.52 -5.15
CA THR A 136 25.21 43.72 -5.48
C THR A 136 24.82 43.01 -6.77
N GLU A 137 25.79 42.70 -7.65
CA GLU A 137 25.60 41.94 -8.88
C GLU A 137 26.78 40.98 -9.16
N LEU A 138 26.54 39.94 -9.97
CA LEU A 138 27.55 38.92 -10.30
C LEU A 138 28.76 39.49 -11.06
N ARG A 139 28.57 40.53 -11.87
CA ARG A 139 29.67 41.15 -12.64
C ARG A 139 30.76 41.74 -11.77
N GLN A 140 30.43 42.21 -10.56
CA GLN A 140 31.42 42.70 -9.59
C GLN A 140 32.37 41.58 -9.13
N LEU A 141 31.93 40.33 -9.25
CA LEU A 141 32.72 39.13 -8.96
C LEU A 141 33.45 38.60 -10.19
N SER A 142 33.43 39.33 -11.31
CA SER A 142 33.89 38.83 -12.63
C SER A 142 33.19 37.54 -13.06
N ILE A 143 31.92 37.37 -12.66
CA ILE A 143 31.07 36.25 -13.08
C ILE A 143 30.04 36.77 -14.08
N ASP A 144 29.94 36.08 -15.22
CA ASP A 144 28.97 36.42 -16.27
C ASP A 144 27.52 36.22 -15.80
N THR A 145 26.60 37.01 -16.38
CA THR A 145 25.19 36.99 -15.97
C THR A 145 24.44 35.72 -16.37
N ASP A 146 24.97 34.94 -17.31
CA ASP A 146 24.46 33.64 -17.77
C ASP A 146 25.13 32.45 -17.05
N TYR A 147 25.90 32.70 -15.99
CA TYR A 147 26.55 31.68 -15.19
C TYR A 147 25.56 30.71 -14.54
N THR A 148 25.68 29.43 -14.86
CA THR A 148 24.92 28.32 -14.24
C THR A 148 25.87 27.28 -13.64
N PRO A 149 26.10 27.26 -12.31
CA PRO A 149 27.05 26.35 -11.66
C PRO A 149 26.57 24.89 -11.61
N SER A 150 25.34 24.62 -12.04
CA SER A 150 24.75 23.29 -12.09
C SER A 150 23.74 23.21 -13.23
N ASN A 151 23.62 22.03 -13.84
CA ASN A 151 22.57 21.70 -14.80
C ASN A 151 21.15 21.61 -14.17
N LEU A 152 21.02 21.84 -12.85
CA LEU A 152 19.76 21.92 -12.15
C LEU A 152 19.25 23.37 -11.99
N LEU A 153 20.07 24.36 -12.32
CA LEU A 153 19.76 25.77 -12.14
C LEU A 153 19.36 26.42 -13.46
N ALA A 154 18.24 27.15 -13.44
CA ALA A 154 17.86 28.07 -14.51
C ALA A 154 18.63 29.38 -14.41
N SER A 155 18.89 29.87 -13.20
CA SER A 155 19.72 31.05 -12.98
C SER A 155 20.31 31.11 -11.58
N VAL A 156 21.40 31.87 -11.46
CA VAL A 156 21.92 32.38 -10.19
C VAL A 156 21.89 33.90 -10.28
N GLN A 157 21.37 34.54 -9.25
CA GLN A 157 21.32 36.01 -9.18
C GLN A 157 21.91 36.47 -7.84
N LEU A 158 22.46 37.67 -7.86
CA LEU A 158 22.86 38.36 -6.65
C LEU A 158 21.87 39.51 -6.39
N ARG A 159 21.50 39.70 -5.13
CA ARG A 159 20.66 40.81 -4.66
C ARG A 159 21.45 41.67 -3.67
N PRO A 160 20.98 42.91 -3.39
CA PRO A 160 21.59 43.77 -2.39
C PRO A 160 21.84 43.05 -1.06
N GLY A 161 22.99 43.33 -0.44
CA GLY A 161 23.45 42.62 0.75
C GLY A 161 24.07 41.25 0.47
N GLY A 162 24.58 41.02 -0.74
CA GLY A 162 25.29 39.78 -1.10
C GLY A 162 24.41 38.52 -1.11
N VAL A 163 23.09 38.68 -1.21
CA VAL A 163 22.16 37.55 -1.15
C VAL A 163 22.17 36.80 -2.47
N ILE A 164 22.53 35.52 -2.43
CA ILE A 164 22.49 34.63 -3.59
C ILE A 164 21.07 34.08 -3.74
N VAL A 165 20.47 34.24 -4.91
CA VAL A 165 19.20 33.63 -5.29
C VAL A 165 19.47 32.49 -6.27
N LEU A 166 19.10 31.28 -5.88
CA LEU A 166 19.23 30.08 -6.67
C LEU A 166 17.85 29.71 -7.20
N GLN A 167 17.70 29.73 -8.53
CA GLN A 167 16.46 29.38 -9.20
C GLN A 167 16.67 28.05 -9.95
N PRO A 168 16.12 26.91 -9.49
CA PRO A 168 16.16 25.66 -10.22
C PRO A 168 15.37 25.74 -11.53
N ILE A 169 15.67 24.82 -12.45
CA ILE A 169 14.92 24.65 -13.70
C ILE A 169 13.48 24.23 -13.39
N ALA A 170 12.51 24.83 -14.08
CA ALA A 170 11.12 24.44 -13.96
C ALA A 170 10.90 23.00 -14.47
N GLY A 171 10.05 22.23 -13.79
CA GLY A 171 9.70 20.87 -14.23
C GLY A 171 10.70 19.77 -13.87
N ILE A 172 11.77 20.08 -13.11
CA ILE A 172 12.61 19.07 -12.45
C ILE A 172 12.19 18.87 -10.98
N ASP A 173 10.88 18.85 -10.70
CA ASP A 173 10.28 18.72 -9.36
C ASP A 173 10.77 19.74 -8.31
N LEU A 174 11.34 20.86 -8.74
CA LEU A 174 11.90 21.92 -7.91
C LEU A 174 11.44 23.31 -8.40
N ASP A 175 10.14 23.56 -8.34
CA ASP A 175 9.58 24.85 -8.74
C ASP A 175 9.60 25.82 -7.55
N GLY A 176 10.53 26.77 -7.56
CA GLY A 176 10.73 27.71 -6.45
C GLY A 176 12.14 28.26 -6.42
N GLN A 177 12.56 28.87 -5.31
CA GLN A 177 13.91 29.42 -5.16
C GLN A 177 14.51 29.13 -3.78
N VAL A 178 15.85 29.13 -3.73
CA VAL A 178 16.61 29.10 -2.48
C VAL A 178 17.40 30.40 -2.34
N LEU A 179 17.40 30.96 -1.14
CA LEU A 179 18.15 32.15 -0.78
C LEU A 179 19.30 31.78 0.13
N LEU A 180 20.51 32.20 -0.22
CA LEU A 180 21.68 32.15 0.66
C LEU A 180 22.03 33.58 1.06
N ILE A 181 21.93 33.87 2.35
CA ILE A 181 22.09 35.20 2.93
C ILE A 181 23.38 35.19 3.75
N PRO A 182 24.37 36.04 3.45
CA PRO A 182 25.61 36.07 4.21
C PRO A 182 25.41 36.73 5.58
N ASP A 183 25.94 36.09 6.64
CA ASP A 183 26.18 36.76 7.93
C ASP A 183 27.53 37.49 7.86
N ALA A 184 27.53 38.62 7.16
CA ALA A 184 28.71 39.42 6.90
C ALA A 184 29.04 40.39 8.03
N VAL A 185 30.33 40.60 8.27
CA VAL A 185 30.87 41.62 9.17
C VAL A 185 31.81 42.49 8.33
N PRO A 186 31.29 43.51 7.61
CA PRO A 186 32.07 44.29 6.64
C PRO A 186 33.31 44.96 7.25
N GLU A 187 33.18 45.48 8.48
CA GLU A 187 34.28 46.09 9.25
C GLU A 187 35.46 45.15 9.50
N GLN A 188 35.24 43.84 9.38
CA GLN A 188 36.24 42.79 9.56
C GLN A 188 36.57 42.07 8.24
N GLY A 189 35.97 42.49 7.11
CA GLY A 189 36.18 41.88 5.81
C GLY A 189 35.81 40.39 5.76
N MET A 190 34.84 39.93 6.57
CA MET A 190 34.58 38.50 6.75
C MET A 190 33.10 38.11 6.71
N ILE A 191 32.85 36.85 6.36
CA ILE A 191 31.54 36.20 6.44
C ILE A 191 31.62 35.10 7.51
N ARG A 192 30.80 35.19 8.56
CA ARG A 192 30.77 34.21 9.66
C ARG A 192 30.02 32.93 9.27
N GLY A 193 29.05 33.06 8.37
CA GLY A 193 28.21 31.95 7.94
C GLY A 193 27.23 32.37 6.85
N TRP A 194 26.42 31.40 6.45
CA TRP A 194 25.39 31.58 5.43
C TRP A 194 24.07 31.07 5.96
N ASP A 195 23.10 31.97 6.03
CA ASP A 195 21.70 31.64 6.26
C ASP A 195 21.10 31.08 4.97
N CYS A 196 20.62 29.84 5.02
CA CYS A 196 19.95 29.23 3.88
C CYS A 196 18.44 29.18 4.11
N THR A 197 17.65 29.71 3.17
CA THR A 197 16.20 29.78 3.33
C THR A 197 15.44 29.53 2.03
N SER A 198 14.22 29.02 2.11
CA SER A 198 13.30 28.95 0.98
C SER A 198 11.85 29.11 1.46
N ALA A 199 11.02 29.76 0.65
CA ALA A 199 9.58 29.86 0.86
C ALA A 199 8.77 28.83 0.06
N ASP A 200 9.44 28.11 -0.84
CA ASP A 200 8.81 27.24 -1.84
C ASP A 200 9.02 25.75 -1.51
N PHE A 201 10.06 25.44 -0.74
CA PHE A 201 10.43 24.07 -0.38
C PHE A 201 10.23 23.81 1.12
N ASP A 202 9.05 23.31 1.50
CA ASP A 202 8.73 22.95 2.90
C ASP A 202 9.66 21.88 3.49
N PHE A 203 10.18 20.99 2.64
CA PHE A 203 11.12 19.92 2.98
C PHE A 203 12.60 20.37 2.99
N ILE A 204 12.90 21.67 2.77
CA ILE A 204 14.28 22.14 2.61
C ILE A 204 15.16 21.84 3.82
N ALA A 205 14.63 21.94 5.05
CA ALA A 205 15.40 21.64 6.26
C ALA A 205 15.78 20.15 6.35
N THR A 206 14.91 19.27 5.85
CA THR A 206 15.18 17.83 5.78
C THR A 206 16.16 17.49 4.66
N ALA A 207 16.06 18.19 3.51
CA ALA A 207 17.00 18.02 2.40
C ALA A 207 18.37 18.63 2.71
N VAL A 208 18.44 19.77 3.38
CA VAL A 208 19.69 20.48 3.68
C VAL A 208 19.62 20.94 5.15
N PRO A 209 20.33 20.29 6.08
CA PRO A 209 20.14 20.49 7.52
C PRO A 209 20.30 21.92 8.05
N ASN A 210 21.08 22.76 7.36
CA ASN A 210 21.31 24.15 7.76
C ASN A 210 20.40 25.15 7.03
N CYS A 211 19.42 24.66 6.28
CA CYS A 211 18.42 25.48 5.63
C CYS A 211 17.11 25.51 6.42
N ARG A 212 16.34 26.59 6.30
CA ARG A 212 15.03 26.75 6.94
C ARG A 212 13.94 27.06 5.91
N TYR A 213 12.77 26.47 6.12
CA TYR A 213 11.56 26.90 5.43
C TYR A 213 11.03 28.17 6.08
N VAL A 214 10.72 29.19 5.26
CA VAL A 214 10.14 30.46 5.72
C VAL A 214 8.95 30.78 4.84
N LYS A 215 7.75 30.68 5.39
CA LYS A 215 6.51 30.97 4.67
C LYS A 215 6.53 32.42 4.15
N ALA A 216 6.31 32.61 2.85
CA ALA A 216 6.09 33.94 2.28
C ALA A 216 4.88 34.59 2.98
N ARG A 217 5.05 35.83 3.46
CA ARG A 217 3.96 36.62 4.05
C ARG A 217 3.11 37.27 2.97
#